data_AF-A0A0P7UCQ1-F1
#
_entry.id   AF-A0A0P7UCQ1-F1
#
_cell.length_a   1.000
_cell.length_b   1.000
_cell.length_c   1.000
_cell.angle_alpha   90.00
_cell.angle_beta   90.00
_cell.angle_gamma   90.00
#
_symmetry.space_group_name_H-M   'P 1'
#
loop_
_entity.id
_entity.type
_entity.pdbx_description
1 polymer ?
#
loop_
_entity_poly.entity_id
_entity_poly.type
_entity_poly.pdbx_seq_one_letter_code
_entity_poly.pdbx_strand_id
1 'polypeptide(L)' 'EYTIDVFFRQSWRDERLKFDGPMQVLPLNNLLASKIWTPDTFFHNGKKSVAHNMTTPNKLLRLVDNGTLLYTM' A
#
# COMPACT_ATOMS: atom_id res chain seq x y z
N GLU A 1 14.62 -22.39 9.08
CA GLU A 1 13.57 -21.65 8.35
C GLU A 1 12.37 -21.50 9.26
N TYR A 2 11.58 -20.46 9.10
CA TYR A 2 10.33 -20.25 9.82
C TYR A 2 9.32 -19.58 8.88
N THR A 3 8.03 -19.75 9.16
CA THR A 3 6.93 -19.11 8.43
C THR A 3 6.37 -17.99 9.29
N ILE A 4 6.06 -16.86 8.68
CA ILE A 4 5.42 -15.72 9.34
C ILE A 4 4.32 -15.17 8.44
N ASP A 5 3.15 -14.96 9.02
CA ASP A 5 2.04 -14.24 8.38
C ASP A 5 1.98 -12.84 8.98
N VAL A 6 2.09 -11.82 8.14
CA VAL A 6 2.11 -10.41 8.56
C VAL A 6 1.17 -9.58 7.71
N PHE A 7 0.57 -8.56 8.33
CA PHE A 7 0.04 -7.41 7.59
C PHE A 7 1.15 -6.38 7.47
N PHE A 8 1.73 -6.25 6.30
CA PHE A 8 2.86 -5.35 6.08
C PHE A 8 2.34 -3.96 5.73
N ARG A 9 2.65 -2.97 6.58
CA ARG A 9 2.18 -1.59 6.44
C ARG A 9 3.34 -0.67 6.13
N GLN A 10 3.13 0.19 5.15
CA GLN A 10 4.07 1.20 4.72
C GLN A 10 3.39 2.55 4.65
N SER A 11 4.08 3.61 5.07
CA SER A 11 3.60 4.97 4.90
C SER A 11 4.72 5.85 4.34
N TRP A 12 4.37 6.66 3.35
CA TRP A 12 5.26 7.64 2.76
C TRP A 12 4.45 8.85 2.30
N ARG A 13 5.12 9.97 2.10
CA ARG A 13 4.49 11.20 1.58
C ARG A 13 4.83 11.36 0.11
N ASP A 14 3.82 11.47 -0.74
CA ASP A 14 3.94 11.83 -2.15
C ASP A 14 3.24 13.16 -2.40
N GLU A 15 4.03 14.23 -2.61
CA GLU A 15 3.48 15.57 -2.77
C GLU A 15 2.62 15.75 -4.03
N ARG A 16 2.82 14.88 -5.04
CA ARG A 16 2.07 14.90 -6.30
C ARG A 16 0.61 14.46 -6.13
N LEU A 17 0.31 13.82 -5.02
CA LEU A 17 -1.01 13.27 -4.69
C LEU A 17 -1.77 14.12 -3.67
N LYS A 18 -1.29 15.33 -3.37
CA LYS A 18 -2.06 16.30 -2.57
C LYS A 18 -3.37 16.61 -3.29
N PHE A 19 -4.46 16.65 -2.54
CA PHE A 19 -5.78 16.99 -3.07
C PHE A 19 -6.52 17.87 -2.07
N ASP A 20 -7.43 18.69 -2.57
CA ASP A 20 -8.31 19.53 -1.76
C ASP A 20 -9.76 19.06 -1.97
N GLY A 21 -10.51 18.92 -0.88
CA GLY A 21 -11.86 18.39 -0.91
C GLY A 21 -12.47 18.19 0.47
N PRO A 22 -13.77 17.89 0.56
CA PRO A 22 -14.47 17.73 1.84
C PRO A 22 -14.02 16.49 2.64
N MET A 23 -13.32 15.55 2.00
CA MET A 23 -12.84 14.32 2.62
C MET A 23 -11.34 14.47 2.93
N GLN A 24 -10.92 14.21 4.17
CA GLN A 24 -9.50 14.22 4.55
C GLN A 24 -8.76 12.96 4.10
N VAL A 25 -9.47 11.85 3.88
CA VAL A 25 -8.89 10.56 3.52
C VAL A 25 -9.68 9.92 2.39
N LEU A 26 -8.97 9.56 1.32
CA LEU A 26 -9.51 8.82 0.17
C LEU A 26 -9.05 7.36 0.21
N PRO A 27 -9.97 6.39 0.36
CA PRO A 27 -9.66 4.99 0.12
C PRO A 27 -9.56 4.74 -1.39
N LEU A 28 -8.41 4.26 -1.84
CA LEU A 28 -8.14 4.01 -3.25
C LEU A 28 -8.38 2.54 -3.58
N ASN A 29 -9.01 2.29 -4.74
CA ASN A 29 -9.20 0.94 -5.25
C ASN A 29 -7.89 0.36 -5.81
N ASN A 30 -7.86 -0.96 -6.05
CA ASN A 30 -6.69 -1.66 -6.58
C ASN A 30 -6.21 -1.14 -7.95
N LEU A 31 -7.11 -0.61 -8.78
CA LEU A 31 -6.77 -0.08 -10.11
C LEU A 31 -6.03 1.26 -10.03
N LEU A 32 -6.39 2.13 -9.07
CA LEU A 32 -5.67 3.38 -8.87
C LEU A 32 -4.36 3.13 -8.11
N ALA A 33 -4.37 2.19 -7.16
CA ALA A 33 -3.19 1.80 -6.41
C ALA A 33 -2.05 1.27 -7.30
N SER A 34 -2.37 0.59 -8.42
CA SER A 34 -1.36 0.11 -9.37
C SER A 34 -0.76 1.21 -10.25
N LYS A 35 -1.36 2.39 -10.29
CA LYS A 35 -0.85 3.57 -11.04
C LYS A 35 -0.04 4.53 -10.17
N ILE A 36 -0.04 4.32 -8.86
CA ILE A 36 0.69 5.12 -7.90
C ILE A 36 2.05 4.48 -7.68
N TRP A 37 3.09 5.31 -7.61
CA TRP A 37 4.42 4.85 -7.25
C TRP A 37 4.41 4.27 -5.84
N THR A 38 4.91 3.04 -5.68
CA THR A 38 5.12 2.38 -4.39
C THR A 38 6.59 2.01 -4.23
N PRO A 39 7.15 2.06 -3.01
CA PRO A 39 8.52 1.62 -2.77
C PRO A 39 8.70 0.13 -3.10
N ASP A 40 9.84 -0.21 -3.68
CA ASP A 40 10.24 -1.55 -4.12
C ASP A 40 10.82 -2.39 -2.95
N THR A 41 10.03 -2.52 -1.88
CA THR A 41 10.48 -3.20 -0.65
C THR A 41 10.51 -4.72 -0.81
N PHE A 42 11.63 -5.34 -0.43
CA PHE A 42 11.84 -6.79 -0.49
C PHE A 42 12.48 -7.32 0.80
N PHE A 43 12.30 -8.62 1.08
CA PHE A 43 12.89 -9.29 2.23
C PHE A 43 14.21 -9.96 1.84
N HIS A 44 15.35 -9.40 2.28
CA HIS A 44 16.69 -9.93 1.98
C HIS A 44 16.87 -11.42 2.31
N ASN A 45 16.28 -11.87 3.43
CA ASN A 45 16.41 -13.25 3.92
C ASN A 45 15.21 -14.14 3.55
N GLY A 46 14.31 -13.63 2.71
CA GLY A 46 13.12 -14.36 2.28
C GLY A 46 13.49 -15.46 1.29
N LYS A 47 13.34 -16.73 1.69
CA LYS A 47 13.52 -17.86 0.76
C LYS A 47 12.33 -18.02 -0.18
N LYS A 48 11.11 -17.85 0.33
CA LYS A 48 9.87 -17.84 -0.45
C LYS A 48 8.84 -16.96 0.25
N SER A 49 8.24 -16.03 -0.49
CA SER A 49 7.19 -15.14 0.00
C SER A 49 5.99 -15.20 -0.94
N VAL A 50 4.77 -15.18 -0.37
CA VAL A 50 3.52 -15.18 -1.13
C VAL A 50 2.70 -13.96 -0.72
N ALA A 51 2.31 -13.14 -1.68
CA ALA A 51 1.30 -12.10 -1.46
C ALA A 51 -0.09 -12.72 -1.65
N HIS A 52 -0.96 -12.60 -0.65
CA HIS A 52 -2.30 -13.17 -0.70
C HIS A 52 -3.20 -12.42 -1.70
N ASN A 53 -3.87 -13.16 -2.60
CA ASN A 53 -4.61 -12.59 -3.74
C ASN A 53 -6.07 -13.09 -3.89
N MET A 54 -6.65 -13.73 -2.86
CA MET A 54 -7.96 -14.38 -2.95
C MET A 54 -8.96 -13.75 -1.96
N THR A 55 -10.17 -13.32 -2.36
CA THR A 55 -10.80 -13.24 -3.70
C THR A 55 -10.43 -11.99 -4.51
N THR A 56 -9.77 -11.01 -3.89
CA THR A 56 -9.14 -9.85 -4.56
C THR A 56 -7.72 -9.67 -4.00
N PRO A 57 -6.81 -8.96 -4.70
CA PRO A 57 -5.52 -8.59 -4.11
C PRO A 57 -5.74 -7.86 -2.79
N ASN A 58 -5.18 -8.37 -1.69
CA ASN A 58 -5.31 -7.80 -0.34
C ASN A 58 -4.42 -6.56 -0.19
N LYS A 59 -4.63 -5.58 -1.06
CA LYS A 59 -3.92 -4.31 -1.06
C LYS A 59 -4.91 -3.22 -0.70
N LEU A 60 -4.58 -2.43 0.31
CA LEU A 60 -5.34 -1.26 0.68
C LEU A 60 -4.43 -0.04 0.64
N LEU A 61 -4.79 0.94 -0.19
CA LEU A 61 -4.10 2.22 -0.26
C LEU A 61 -5.04 3.32 0.22
N ARG A 62 -4.61 4.09 1.23
CA ARG A 62 -5.33 5.28 1.72
C ARG A 62 -4.48 6.50 1.47
N LEU A 63 -5.07 7.53 0.90
CA LEU A 63 -4.43 8.81 0.61
C LEU A 63 -5.03 9.88 1.53
N VAL A 64 -4.18 10.55 2.29
CA VAL A 64 -4.51 11.72 3.11
C VAL A 64 -4.35 12.98 2.25
N ASP A 65 -5.17 14.00 2.48
CA ASP A 65 -5.18 15.30 1.79
C ASP A 65 -3.78 15.92 1.59
N ASN A 66 -2.91 15.79 2.59
CA ASN A 66 -1.55 16.30 2.60
C ASN A 66 -0.53 15.52 1.73
N GLY A 67 -1.01 14.50 1.00
CA GLY A 67 -0.23 13.61 0.14
C GLY A 67 0.33 12.37 0.85
N THR A 68 -0.04 12.11 2.11
CA THR A 68 0.45 10.93 2.84
C THR A 68 -0.31 9.69 2.38
N LEU A 69 0.44 8.68 1.94
CA LEU A 69 -0.08 7.37 1.58
C LEU A 69 0.12 6.39 2.74
N LEU A 70 -0.87 5.55 2.94
CA LEU A 70 -0.80 4.35 3.77
C LEU A 70 -1.13 3.14 2.88
N TYR A 71 -0.14 2.28 2.69
CA TYR A 71 -0.26 1.05 1.92
C TYR A 71 -0.17 -0.15 2.85
N THR A 72 -1.16 -1.04 2.79
CA THR A 72 -1.19 -2.30 3.52
C THR A 72 -1.26 -3.45 2.52
N MET A 73 -0.40 -4.45 2.72
CA MET A 73 -0.32 -5.68 1.92
C MET A 73 -0.18 -6.92 2.80
#